data_AF-A0A847WI12-F1
#
_entry.id   AF-A0A847WI12-F1
#
_cell.length_a   1.000
_cell.length_b   1.000
_cell.length_c   1.000
_cell.angle_alpha   90.00
_cell.angle_beta   90.00
_cell.angle_gamma   90.00
#
_symmetry.space_group_name_H-M   'P 1'
#
loop_
_entity.id
_entity.type
_entity.pdbx_description
1 polymer ?
#
loop_
_entity_poly.entity_id
_entity_poly.type
_entity_poly.pdbx_seq_one_letter_code
_entity_poly.pdbx_strand_id
1 'polypeptide(L)' 'MQDNNLYKKNTVKEYYLKELKKEIEKSRKELNQKILSNRNEISKPEILQLSQKLDETIVKYLKVLQKINNT' A
#
# COMPACT_ATOMS: atom_id res chain seq x y z
N MET A 1 -11.26 17.58 29.50
CA MET A 1 -10.71 17.99 28.18
C MET A 1 -9.78 16.91 27.61
N GLN A 2 -10.24 15.67 27.43
CA GLN A 2 -9.40 14.54 26.97
C GLN A 2 -9.73 14.08 25.53
N ASP A 3 -10.81 14.58 24.93
CA ASP A 3 -11.32 14.07 23.65
C ASP A 3 -10.57 14.57 22.41
N ASN A 4 -9.92 15.74 22.49
CA ASN A 4 -9.27 16.36 21.32
C ASN A 4 -8.08 15.58 20.74
N ASN A 5 -7.45 14.69 21.52
CA ASN A 5 -6.26 13.95 21.08
C ASN A 5 -6.60 12.68 20.28
N LEU A 6 -7.79 12.10 20.52
CA LEU A 6 -8.23 10.87 19.86
C LEU A 6 -8.66 11.13 18.41
N TYR A 7 -9.41 12.22 18.18
CA TYR A 7 -9.87 12.63 16.84
C TYR A 7 -8.71 12.91 15.89
N LYS A 8 -7.67 13.65 16.33
CA LYS A 8 -6.46 13.91 15.53
C LYS A 8 -5.70 12.63 15.17
N LYS A 9 -5.63 11.66 16.10
CA LYS A 9 -4.91 10.40 15.88
C LYS A 9 -5.61 9.52 14.85
N ASN A 10 -6.95 9.52 14.82
CA ASN A 10 -7.73 8.77 13.83
C ASN A 10 -7.62 9.40 12.43
N THR A 11 -7.63 10.73 12.31
CA THR A 11 -7.46 11.40 11.00
C THR A 11 -6.09 11.10 10.37
N VAL A 12 -5.03 11.06 11.18
CA VAL A 12 -3.68 10.71 10.70
C VAL A 12 -3.60 9.26 10.22
N LYS A 13 -4.22 8.32 10.95
CA LYS A 13 -4.26 6.90 10.55
C LYS A 13 -5.04 6.70 9.24
N GLU A 14 -6.19 7.36 9.09
CA GLU A 14 -7.02 7.31 7.87
C GLU A 14 -6.30 7.91 6.67
N TYR A 15 -5.65 9.06 6.85
CA TYR A 15 -4.83 9.67 5.81
C TYR A 15 -3.69 8.74 5.37
N TYR A 16 -2.96 8.16 6.33
CA TYR A 16 -1.88 7.22 6.03
C TYR A 16 -2.38 5.98 5.28
N LEU A 17 -3.55 5.46 5.66
CA LEU A 17 -4.18 4.33 4.97
C LEU A 17 -4.57 4.68 3.53
N LYS A 18 -5.06 5.90 3.29
CA LYS A 18 -5.36 6.41 1.95
C LYS A 18 -4.11 6.54 1.08
N GLU A 19 -3.00 7.00 1.64
CA GLU A 19 -1.72 7.10 0.92
C GLU A 19 -1.17 5.71 0.57
N LEU A 20 -1.20 4.75 1.50
CA LEU A 20 -0.82 3.36 1.21
C LEU A 20 -1.70 2.75 0.10
N LYS A 21 -3.01 3.01 0.10
CA LYS A 21 -3.91 2.56 -0.98
C LYS A 21 -3.50 3.13 -2.33
N LYS A 22 -3.18 4.43 -2.40
CA LYS A 22 -2.70 5.06 -3.65
C LYS A 22 -1.39 4.45 -4.12
N GLU A 23 -0.45 4.19 -3.21
CA GLU A 23 0.84 3.58 -3.53
C GLU A 23 0.67 2.16 -4.09
N ILE A 24 -0.25 1.37 -3.51
CA ILE A 24 -0.63 0.04 -4.01
C ILE A 24 -1.16 0.13 -5.45
N GLU A 25 -2.12 1.02 -5.71
CA GLU A 25 -2.67 1.17 -7.06
C GLU A 25 -1.64 1.64 -8.08
N LYS A 26 -0.77 2.58 -7.69
CA LYS A 26 0.33 3.05 -8.54
C LYS A 26 1.28 1.91 -8.87
N SER A 27 1.73 1.17 -7.86
CA SER A 27 2.68 0.07 -8.02
C SER A 27 2.07 -1.07 -8.85
N ARG A 28 0.78 -1.37 -8.67
CA ARG A 28 0.07 -2.36 -9.49
C ARG A 28 0.00 -1.95 -10.96
N LYS A 29 -0.28 -0.67 -11.25
CA LYS A 29 -0.27 -0.13 -12.62
C LYS A 29 1.12 -0.23 -13.24
N GLU A 30 2.15 0.16 -12.50
CA GLU A 30 3.55 0.08 -12.96
C GLU A 30 3.97 -1.37 -13.23
N LEU A 31 3.59 -2.31 -12.35
CA LEU A 31 3.88 -3.74 -12.52
C LEU A 31 3.23 -4.29 -13.79
N ASN A 32 1.93 -4.01 -13.98
CA ASN A 32 1.21 -4.42 -15.18
C ASN A 32 1.85 -3.83 -16.44
N GLN A 33 2.21 -2.55 -16.43
CA GLN A 33 2.89 -1.91 -17.56
C GLN A 33 4.23 -2.58 -17.86
N LYS A 34 5.05 -2.85 -16.85
CA LYS A 34 6.33 -3.55 -17.03
C LYS A 34 6.14 -4.95 -17.60
N ILE A 35 5.16 -5.71 -17.12
CA ILE A 35 4.85 -7.05 -17.65
C ILE A 35 4.47 -6.96 -19.13
N LEU A 36 3.59 -6.03 -19.50
CA LEU A 36 3.17 -5.82 -20.89
C LEU A 36 4.33 -5.38 -21.79
N SER A 37 5.17 -4.44 -21.34
CA SER A 37 6.35 -3.98 -22.07
C SER A 37 7.40 -5.08 -22.24
N ASN A 38 7.42 -6.08 -21.37
CA ASN A 38 8.34 -7.22 -21.42
C ASN A 38 7.69 -8.47 -22.04
N ARG A 39 6.72 -8.31 -22.95
CA ARG A 39 6.05 -9.43 -23.66
C ARG A 39 5.45 -10.47 -22.71
N ASN A 40 4.93 -10.01 -21.57
CA ASN A 40 4.38 -10.85 -20.50
C ASN A 40 5.40 -11.74 -19.78
N GLU A 41 6.71 -11.47 -19.92
CA GLU A 41 7.72 -12.15 -19.12
C GLU A 41 7.68 -11.61 -17.68
N ILE A 42 7.33 -12.48 -16.72
CA ILE A 42 7.16 -12.10 -15.31
C ILE A 42 8.38 -12.39 -14.44
N SER A 43 9.31 -13.22 -14.92
CA SER A 43 10.49 -13.69 -14.19
C SER A 43 11.65 -12.68 -14.19
N LYS A 44 11.50 -11.53 -14.85
CA LYS A 44 12.56 -10.54 -14.89
C LYS A 44 12.82 -9.97 -13.50
N PRO A 45 14.08 -9.79 -13.09
CA PRO A 45 14.43 -9.31 -11.76
C PRO A 45 13.70 -8.02 -11.35
N GLU A 46 13.55 -7.06 -12.26
CA GLU A 46 12.86 -5.79 -11.98
C GLU A 46 11.35 -5.94 -11.78
N ILE A 47 10.73 -6.94 -12.40
CA ILE A 47 9.29 -7.25 -12.22
C ILE A 47 9.10 -7.96 -10.88
N LEU A 48 9.99 -8.91 -10.56
CA LEU A 48 9.98 -9.59 -9.27
C LEU A 48 10.20 -8.62 -8.10
N GLN A 49 11.17 -7.70 -8.23
CA GLN A 49 11.43 -6.66 -7.21
C GLN A 49 10.23 -5.74 -7.03
N LEU A 50 9.57 -5.33 -8.11
CA LEU A 50 8.38 -4.49 -8.02
C LEU A 50 7.19 -5.24 -7.42
N SER A 51 7.03 -6.53 -7.73
CA SER A 51 6.03 -7.39 -7.11
C SER A 51 6.26 -7.51 -5.60
N GLN A 52 7.50 -7.77 -5.18
CA GLN A 52 7.85 -7.88 -3.77
C GLN A 52 7.58 -6.57 -3.01
N LYS A 53 7.94 -5.42 -3.61
CA LYS A 53 7.63 -4.11 -3.02
C LYS A 53 6.12 -3.87 -2.90
N LEU A 54 5.34 -4.27 -3.90
CA LEU A 54 3.88 -4.19 -3.85
C LEU A 54 3.32 -5.04 -2.70
N ASP A 55 3.80 -6.27 -2.53
CA ASP A 55 3.39 -7.16 -1.44
C ASP A 55 3.71 -6.55 -0.07
N GLU A 56 4.90 -5.97 0.11
CA GLU A 56 5.28 -5.27 1.34
C GLU A 56 4.34 -4.09 1.66
N THR A 57 3.97 -3.30 0.65
CA THR A 57 3.04 -2.18 0.84
C THR A 57 1.62 -2.67 1.16
N ILE A 58 1.16 -3.76 0.55
CA ILE A 58 -0.12 -4.40 0.90
C ILE A 58 -0.09 -4.88 2.36
N VAL A 59 0.98 -5.55 2.80
CA VAL A 59 1.12 -6.00 4.19
C VAL A 59 1.10 -4.81 5.16
N LYS A 60 1.77 -3.70 4.83
CA LYS A 60 1.72 -2.47 5.63
C LYS A 60 0.30 -1.92 5.72
N TYR A 61 -0.42 -1.85 4.59
CA TYR A 61 -1.81 -1.41 4.53
C TYR A 61 -2.72 -2.27 5.44
N LEU A 62 -2.61 -3.59 5.33
CA LEU A 62 -3.41 -4.53 6.13
C LEU A 62 -3.12 -4.38 7.63
N LYS A 63 -1.86 -4.20 8.03
CA LYS A 63 -1.48 -3.96 9.43
C LYS A 63 -2.07 -2.66 9.98
N VAL A 64 -2.09 -1.60 9.18
CA VAL A 64 -2.71 -0.32 9.59
C VAL A 64 -4.23 -0.47 9.69
N LEU A 65 -4.86 -1.14 8.72
CA LEU A 65 -6.30 -1.39 8.72
C LEU A 65 -6.75 -2.19 9.96
N GLN A 66 -6.03 -3.27 10.28
CA GLN A 66 -6.30 -4.07 11.49
C GLN A 66 -6.15 -3.24 12.77
N LYS A 67 -5.11 -2.39 12.84
CA LYS A 67 -4.92 -1.49 14.00
C LYS A 67 -6.04 -0.47 14.14
N ILE A 68 -6.63 0.00 13.04
CA ILE A 68 -7.78 0.91 13.09
C ILE A 68 -9.02 0.16 13.59
N ASN A 69 -9.32 -1.02 13.04
CA ASN A 69 -10.53 -1.77 13.37
C ASN A 69 -10.52 -2.36 14.79
N ASN A 70 -9.34 -2.52 15.41
CA ASN A 70 -9.18 -2.99 16.79
C ASN A 70 -8.98 -1.86 17.81
N THR A 71 -9.06 -0.58 17.40
CA THR A 71 -9.06 0.59 18.31
C THR A 71 -10.47 1.12 18.46
#